data_AF-A0A3D0P8Z6-F1
#
_entry.id   AF-A0A3D0P8Z6-F1
#
_cell.length_a   1.000
_cell.length_b   1.000
_cell.length_c   1.000
_cell.angle_alpha   90.00
_cell.angle_beta   90.00
_cell.angle_gamma   90.00
#
_symmetry.space_group_name_H-M   'P 1'
#
loop_
_entity.id
_entity.type
_entity.pdbx_description
1 polymer ?
#
loop_
_entity_poly.entity_id
_entity_poly.type
_entity_poly.pdbx_seq_one_letter_code
_entity_poly.pdbx_strand_id
1 'polypeptide(L)'
;RNLEIVDASTFHLTELTSMKCSAIDKNFEYNVRQFTYGCMHKQAVDGVLEITNFHGQCEFNDLGSRYYSVDGKVYFSEKRLYEADADTFEVISVQYNRHTYRYAKDSRSVYFMARKLKNADPKTFQIIPTSPYYSFDRERRYSQGNNIADFGPSFARSENEKFEEAFVKWKSGAETNLTSETCTSSRKRRSGLSGRRANGLEDSSRLG
;
A
#
# COMPACT_ATOMS: atom_id res chain seq x y z
N ARG A 1 12.51 -4.99 12.38
CA ARG A 1 12.86 -3.98 11.33
C ARG A 1 12.27 -2.65 11.76
N ASN A 2 13.10 -1.63 12.00
CA ASN A 2 12.61 -0.31 12.40
C ASN A 2 11.79 0.32 11.27
N LEU A 3 10.59 0.78 11.60
CA LEU A 3 9.77 1.58 10.71
C LEU A 3 10.36 2.98 10.62
N GLU A 4 10.79 3.39 9.43
CA GLU A 4 11.39 4.73 9.21
C GLU A 4 10.40 5.89 9.35
N ILE A 5 9.11 5.58 9.47
CA ILE A 5 8.05 6.56 9.74
C ILE A 5 7.91 6.89 11.23
N VAL A 6 8.43 6.03 12.11
CA VAL A 6 8.33 6.23 13.56
C VAL A 6 9.20 7.40 13.98
N ASP A 7 8.59 8.38 14.63
CA ASP A 7 9.34 9.45 15.27
C ASP A 7 9.93 8.93 16.58
N ALA A 8 11.18 8.48 16.52
CA ALA A 8 11.87 7.89 17.66
C ALA A 8 12.01 8.85 18.86
N SER A 9 11.95 10.17 18.65
CA SER A 9 12.08 11.16 19.72
C SER A 9 10.81 11.29 20.58
N THR A 10 9.67 10.92 20.01
CA THR A 10 8.36 11.02 20.66
C THR A 10 7.67 9.66 20.80
N PHE A 11 8.35 8.58 20.42
CA PHE A 11 7.83 7.23 20.48
C PHE A 11 7.67 6.75 21.94
N HIS A 12 6.47 6.30 22.24
CA HIS A 12 6.09 5.74 23.51
C HIS A 12 5.37 4.40 23.30
N LEU A 13 5.86 3.37 23.99
CA LEU A 13 5.24 2.06 24.07
C LEU A 13 4.49 1.94 25.40
N THR A 14 3.19 1.65 25.34
CA THR A 14 2.33 1.43 26.50
C THR A 14 2.00 -0.05 26.61
N GLU A 15 2.33 -0.67 27.73
CA GLU A 15 1.91 -2.02 28.06
C GLU A 15 0.43 -2.01 28.47
N LEU A 16 -0.39 -2.82 27.79
CA LEU A 16 -1.80 -3.01 28.13
C LEU A 16 -2.00 -4.29 28.94
N THR A 17 -1.30 -5.38 28.55
CA THR A 17 -1.21 -6.64 29.28
C THR A 17 0.15 -7.28 29.03
N SER A 18 0.46 -8.37 29.73
CA SER A 18 1.70 -9.16 29.54
C SER A 18 1.95 -9.64 28.10
N MET A 19 0.92 -9.63 27.25
CA MET A 19 0.99 -10.04 25.84
C MET A 19 0.52 -8.96 24.85
N LYS A 20 0.20 -7.76 25.31
CA LYS A 20 -0.36 -6.71 24.45
C LYS A 20 0.23 -5.35 24.79
N CYS A 21 0.76 -4.68 23.77
CA CYS A 21 1.21 -3.30 23.85
C CYS A 21 0.49 -2.44 22.80
N SER A 22 0.31 -1.15 23.08
CA SER A 22 0.06 -0.13 22.07
C SER A 22 1.30 0.74 21.93
N ALA A 23 1.51 1.34 20.77
CA ALA A 23 2.56 2.33 20.59
C ALA A 23 1.99 3.61 19.98
N ILE A 24 2.61 4.73 20.29
CA ILE A 24 2.26 6.05 19.75
C ILE A 24 3.53 6.88 19.59
N ASP A 25 3.56 7.75 18.60
CA ASP A 25 4.49 8.88 18.55
C ASP A 25 3.72 10.18 18.32
N LYS A 26 4.40 11.33 18.13
CA LYS A 26 3.72 12.61 17.91
C LYS A 26 2.80 12.64 16.68
N ASN A 27 3.00 11.74 15.73
CA ASN A 27 2.31 11.69 14.45
C ASN A 27 1.25 10.58 14.39
N PHE A 28 1.53 9.39 14.94
CA PHE A 28 0.74 8.19 14.72
C PHE A 28 0.52 7.34 15.97
N GLU A 29 -0.65 6.71 16.05
CA GLU A 29 -0.86 5.51 16.87
C GLU A 29 -0.59 4.26 16.05
N TYR A 30 -0.08 3.24 16.73
CA TYR A 30 0.26 1.97 16.14
C TYR A 30 -0.31 0.79 16.93
N ASN A 31 -0.77 -0.22 16.18
CA ASN A 31 -0.95 -1.57 16.68
C ASN A 31 0.37 -2.33 16.61
N VAL A 32 0.77 -2.97 17.70
CA VAL A 32 2.01 -3.76 17.77
C VAL A 32 1.68 -5.23 17.58
N ARG A 33 2.18 -5.85 16.50
CA ARG A 33 1.98 -7.27 16.15
C ARG A 33 3.28 -8.09 16.23
N GLN A 34 3.11 -9.40 16.43
CA GLN A 34 4.14 -10.46 16.64
C GLN A 34 4.96 -10.30 17.93
N PHE A 35 4.77 -11.22 18.88
CA PHE A 35 5.46 -11.23 20.17
C PHE A 35 6.17 -12.55 20.43
N THR A 36 7.46 -12.46 20.71
CA THR A 36 8.12 -13.30 21.71
C THR A 36 8.92 -12.33 22.60
N TYR A 37 8.57 -12.17 23.87
CA TYR A 37 9.34 -11.51 24.96
C TYR A 37 9.43 -9.96 25.11
N GLY A 38 9.05 -9.12 24.13
CA GLY A 38 9.35 -7.66 24.17
C GLY A 38 8.58 -6.75 25.16
N CYS A 39 7.29 -6.99 25.45
CA CYS A 39 6.47 -6.07 26.27
C CYS A 39 6.98 -5.94 27.72
N MET A 40 7.44 -7.04 28.34
CA MET A 40 7.95 -7.06 29.72
C MET A 40 9.24 -6.24 29.93
N HIS A 41 9.97 -5.90 28.86
CA HIS A 41 11.26 -5.22 28.95
C HIS A 41 11.24 -3.80 28.34
N LYS A 42 10.07 -3.29 27.91
CA LYS A 42 9.91 -1.98 27.24
C LYS A 42 10.85 -1.77 26.04
N GLN A 43 11.22 -2.85 25.35
CA GLN A 43 12.08 -2.81 24.18
C GLN A 43 11.35 -3.46 23.01
N ALA A 44 10.91 -2.65 22.05
CA ALA A 44 10.31 -3.13 20.81
C ALA A 44 11.42 -3.56 19.84
N VAL A 45 12.13 -4.64 20.18
CA VAL A 45 13.29 -5.08 19.38
C VAL A 45 12.85 -5.73 18.06
N ASP A 46 11.63 -6.30 17.99
CA ASP A 46 11.16 -7.04 16.81
C ASP A 46 9.65 -6.96 16.50
N GLY A 47 8.93 -5.97 17.04
CA GLY A 47 7.50 -5.80 16.75
C GLY A 47 7.24 -5.27 15.33
N VAL A 48 6.20 -5.78 14.67
CA VAL A 48 5.62 -5.15 13.47
C VAL A 48 4.64 -4.08 13.94
N LEU A 49 4.88 -2.81 13.62
CA LEU A 49 3.90 -1.76 13.92
C LEU A 49 3.02 -1.50 12.71
N GLU A 50 1.72 -1.49 12.92
CA GLU A 50 0.72 -1.10 11.93
C GLU A 50 0.11 0.22 12.36
N ILE A 51 0.12 1.24 11.50
CA ILE A 51 -0.50 2.53 11.79
C ILE A 51 -2.02 2.34 11.94
N THR A 52 -2.57 2.80 13.06
CA THR A 52 -4.01 2.74 13.35
C THR A 52 -4.69 4.10 13.35
N ASN A 53 -3.98 5.15 13.75
CA ASN A 53 -4.54 6.50 13.83
C ASN A 53 -3.49 7.58 13.55
N PHE A 54 -3.94 8.77 13.17
CA PHE A 54 -3.10 9.91 12.80
C PHE A 54 -3.47 11.15 13.64
N HIS A 55 -2.45 11.82 14.19
CA HIS A 55 -2.59 12.88 15.20
C HIS A 55 -2.39 14.29 14.64
N GLY A 56 -2.01 14.44 13.36
CA GLY A 56 -2.09 15.74 12.68
C GLY A 56 -0.87 16.66 12.79
N GLN A 57 0.26 16.23 13.37
CA GLN A 57 1.44 17.11 13.51
C GLN A 57 2.36 17.15 12.29
N CYS A 58 2.13 16.28 11.30
CA CYS A 58 2.83 16.28 10.02
C CYS A 58 1.86 16.43 8.84
N GLU A 59 2.36 16.75 7.65
CA GLU A 59 1.57 16.76 6.44
C GLU A 59 1.43 15.32 5.91
N PHE A 60 0.26 14.70 6.13
CA PHE A 60 -0.05 13.36 5.64
C PHE A 60 -0.95 13.42 4.40
N ASN A 61 -0.48 12.84 3.29
CA ASN A 61 -1.26 12.72 2.05
C ASN A 61 -1.36 11.24 1.66
N ASP A 62 -2.59 10.70 1.63
CA ASP A 62 -2.85 9.36 1.06
C ASP A 62 -2.84 9.45 -0.46
N LEU A 63 -1.85 8.82 -1.09
CA LEU A 63 -1.66 8.80 -2.55
C LEU A 63 -2.37 7.60 -3.19
N GLY A 64 -2.90 6.68 -2.39
CA GLY A 64 -3.61 5.48 -2.84
C GLY A 64 -2.69 4.31 -3.19
N SER A 65 -3.30 3.13 -3.39
CA SER A 65 -2.59 1.87 -3.72
C SER A 65 -1.44 1.53 -2.76
N ARG A 66 -1.57 1.88 -1.47
CA ARG A 66 -0.54 1.75 -0.41
C ARG A 66 0.63 2.73 -0.50
N TYR A 67 0.57 3.71 -1.39
CA TYR A 67 1.47 4.85 -1.36
C TYR A 67 0.87 5.98 -0.53
N TYR A 68 1.72 6.71 0.16
CA TYR A 68 1.35 7.92 0.89
C TYR A 68 2.60 8.78 1.10
N SER A 69 2.44 10.05 1.41
CA SER A 69 3.54 10.93 1.80
C SER A 69 3.36 11.50 3.20
N VAL A 70 4.48 11.71 3.89
CA VAL A 70 4.54 12.36 5.19
C VAL A 70 5.65 13.41 5.17
N ASP A 71 5.31 14.68 5.37
CA ASP A 71 6.25 15.82 5.32
C ASP A 71 7.15 15.79 4.07
N GLY A 72 6.53 15.65 2.89
CA GLY A 72 7.24 15.60 1.60
C GLY A 72 8.07 14.33 1.36
N LYS A 73 8.00 13.30 2.21
CA LYS A 73 8.66 12.01 2.02
C LYS A 73 7.65 10.97 1.56
N VAL A 74 7.96 10.23 0.49
CA VAL A 74 7.06 9.22 -0.06
C VAL A 74 7.35 7.83 0.51
N TYR A 75 6.29 7.09 0.78
CA TYR A 75 6.32 5.73 1.32
C TYR A 75 5.46 4.79 0.49
N PHE A 76 5.87 3.52 0.43
CA PHE A 76 5.05 2.39 0.01
C PHE A 76 4.90 1.45 1.19
N SER A 77 3.68 1.31 1.72
CA SER A 77 3.46 0.63 3.00
C SER A 77 4.47 1.16 4.04
N GLU A 78 5.20 0.31 4.74
CA GLU A 78 6.19 0.72 5.74
C GLU A 78 7.55 1.20 5.19
N LYS A 79 7.76 1.19 3.86
CA LYS A 79 9.07 1.47 3.26
C LYS A 79 9.15 2.85 2.64
N ARG A 80 10.18 3.62 2.99
CA ARG A 80 10.47 4.92 2.38
C ARG A 80 11.07 4.77 0.99
N LEU A 81 10.67 5.65 0.08
CA LEU A 81 11.26 5.83 -1.24
C LEU A 81 12.19 7.06 -1.19
N TYR A 82 13.45 6.86 -0.82
CA TYR A 82 14.38 7.95 -0.48
C TYR A 82 14.59 9.02 -1.56
N GLU A 83 14.55 8.65 -2.83
CA GLU A 83 14.78 9.56 -3.96
C GLU A 83 13.48 10.04 -4.60
N ALA A 84 12.32 9.64 -4.06
CA ALA A 84 11.04 10.04 -4.61
C ALA A 84 10.74 11.50 -4.34
N ASP A 85 10.25 12.17 -5.38
CA ASP A 85 9.78 13.55 -5.32
C ASP A 85 8.27 13.55 -5.04
N ALA A 86 7.88 13.93 -3.82
CA ALA A 86 6.48 13.92 -3.39
C ALA A 86 5.59 14.89 -4.18
N ASP A 87 6.13 16.03 -4.62
CA ASP A 87 5.35 17.07 -5.30
C ASP A 87 4.92 16.62 -6.71
N THR A 88 5.70 15.73 -7.33
CA THR A 88 5.43 15.20 -8.67
C THR A 88 5.03 13.72 -8.65
N PHE A 89 4.79 13.14 -7.48
CA PHE A 89 4.50 11.71 -7.33
C PHE A 89 3.10 11.36 -7.83
N GLU A 90 3.03 10.44 -8.77
CA GLU A 90 1.81 9.97 -9.41
C GLU A 90 1.68 8.45 -9.26
N VAL A 91 0.58 8.00 -8.68
CA VAL A 91 0.25 6.57 -8.58
C VAL A 91 -0.47 6.11 -9.84
N ILE A 92 0.20 5.27 -10.64
CA ILE A 92 -0.28 4.73 -11.92
C ILE A 92 -0.62 3.23 -11.81
N SER A 93 -1.07 2.79 -10.65
CA SER A 93 -1.34 1.37 -10.36
C SER A 93 -2.52 0.82 -11.16
N VAL A 94 -2.44 -0.44 -11.58
CA VAL A 94 -3.49 -1.11 -12.37
C VAL A 94 -4.08 -2.29 -11.60
N GLN A 95 -5.40 -2.34 -11.49
CA GLN A 95 -6.12 -3.52 -10.99
C GLN A 95 -6.35 -4.51 -12.13
N TYR A 96 -6.03 -5.78 -11.90
CA TYR A 96 -6.24 -6.84 -12.87
C TYR A 96 -6.55 -8.16 -12.15
N ASN A 97 -7.72 -8.72 -12.44
CA ASN A 97 -8.32 -9.80 -11.68
C ASN A 97 -8.35 -9.45 -10.18
N ARG A 98 -7.90 -10.35 -9.30
CA ARG A 98 -7.83 -10.15 -7.85
C ARG A 98 -6.53 -9.47 -7.37
N HIS A 99 -5.71 -8.95 -8.29
CA HIS A 99 -4.40 -8.38 -7.98
C HIS A 99 -4.33 -6.90 -8.36
N THR A 100 -3.55 -6.13 -7.59
CA THR A 100 -3.20 -4.74 -7.92
C THR A 100 -1.71 -4.68 -8.21
N TYR A 101 -1.36 -4.24 -9.41
CA TYR A 101 0.00 -4.00 -9.86
C TYR A 101 0.38 -2.57 -9.52
N ARG A 102 1.25 -2.43 -8.50
CA ARG A 102 1.46 -1.17 -7.81
C ARG A 102 2.63 -0.41 -8.41
N TYR A 103 2.36 0.31 -9.48
CA TYR A 103 3.29 1.24 -10.09
C TYR A 103 3.02 2.66 -9.62
N ALA A 104 4.09 3.45 -9.56
CA ALA A 104 4.04 4.89 -9.38
C ALA A 104 5.21 5.51 -10.13
N LYS A 105 5.18 6.81 -10.36
CA LYS A 105 6.29 7.55 -10.95
C LYS A 105 6.35 8.94 -10.36
N ASP A 106 7.50 9.56 -10.44
CA ASP A 106 7.65 11.00 -10.25
C ASP A 106 8.26 11.61 -11.53
N SER A 107 8.64 12.88 -11.49
CA SER A 107 9.24 13.56 -12.64
C SER A 107 10.55 12.94 -13.16
N ARG A 108 11.23 12.10 -12.38
CA ARG A 108 12.58 11.56 -12.64
C ARG A 108 12.69 10.04 -12.60
N SER A 109 11.75 9.36 -11.95
CA SER A 109 11.87 7.95 -11.59
C SER A 109 10.55 7.21 -11.75
N VAL A 110 10.63 5.91 -12.03
CA VAL A 110 9.49 4.99 -11.98
C VAL A 110 9.71 4.00 -10.83
N TYR A 111 8.64 3.62 -10.16
CA TYR A 111 8.64 2.72 -9.02
C TYR A 111 7.67 1.56 -9.24
N PHE A 112 8.10 0.37 -8.82
CA PHE A 112 7.23 -0.79 -8.65
C PHE A 112 7.28 -1.19 -7.18
N MET A 113 6.16 -0.98 -6.47
CA MET A 113 6.09 -1.02 -5.01
C MET A 113 7.16 -0.09 -4.41
N ALA A 114 7.91 -0.54 -3.41
CA ALA A 114 8.99 0.24 -2.79
C ALA A 114 10.29 0.30 -3.62
N ARG A 115 10.33 -0.19 -4.86
CA ARG A 115 11.57 -0.30 -5.65
C ARG A 115 11.57 0.66 -6.82
N LYS A 116 12.60 1.49 -6.91
CA LYS A 116 12.92 2.30 -8.09
C LYS A 116 13.39 1.42 -9.25
N LEU A 117 12.82 1.62 -10.43
CA LEU A 117 13.25 0.99 -11.68
C LEU A 117 14.46 1.74 -12.22
N LYS A 118 15.60 1.04 -12.33
CA LYS A 118 16.83 1.64 -12.82
C LYS A 118 16.68 2.05 -14.29
N ASN A 119 17.07 3.29 -14.60
CA ASN A 119 17.08 3.86 -15.94
C ASN A 119 15.71 3.88 -16.66
N ALA A 120 14.60 3.70 -15.93
CA ALA A 120 13.27 3.84 -16.52
C ALA A 120 13.00 5.30 -16.89
N ASP A 121 12.38 5.53 -18.04
CA ASP A 121 11.97 6.87 -18.46
C ASP A 121 10.52 7.16 -18.03
N PRO A 122 10.29 7.95 -16.96
CA PRO A 122 8.95 8.21 -16.44
C PRO A 122 8.03 8.96 -17.42
N LYS A 123 8.59 9.66 -18.42
CA LYS A 123 7.80 10.42 -19.40
C LYS A 123 7.14 9.49 -20.42
N THR A 124 7.79 8.38 -20.76
CA THR A 124 7.31 7.43 -21.77
C THR A 124 6.81 6.10 -21.19
N PHE A 125 6.97 5.91 -19.87
CA PHE A 125 6.58 4.69 -19.18
C PHE A 125 5.08 4.42 -19.27
N GLN A 126 4.74 3.19 -19.66
CA GLN A 126 3.38 2.70 -19.83
C GLN A 126 3.25 1.27 -19.31
N ILE A 127 2.07 0.96 -18.78
CA ILE A 127 1.70 -0.39 -18.33
C ILE A 127 0.74 -0.96 -19.35
N ILE A 128 0.89 -2.24 -19.69
CA ILE A 128 -0.05 -2.94 -20.58
C ILE A 128 -1.30 -3.29 -19.76
N PRO A 129 -2.47 -2.64 -19.96
CA PRO A 129 -3.61 -2.81 -19.05
C PRO A 129 -4.20 -4.22 -19.06
N THR A 130 -4.13 -4.91 -20.20
CA THR A 130 -4.59 -6.31 -20.36
C THR A 130 -3.59 -7.32 -19.79
N SER A 131 -2.39 -6.88 -19.43
CA SER A 131 -1.31 -7.72 -18.87
C SER A 131 -0.36 -6.87 -18.02
N PRO A 132 -0.82 -6.33 -16.88
CA PRO A 132 -0.09 -5.28 -16.13
C PRO A 132 1.13 -5.80 -15.35
N TYR A 133 1.42 -7.09 -15.46
CA TYR A 133 2.75 -7.62 -15.15
C TYR A 133 3.79 -7.12 -16.15
N TYR A 134 3.41 -6.77 -17.38
CA TYR A 134 4.26 -6.12 -18.36
C TYR A 134 4.07 -4.60 -18.40
N SER A 135 5.20 -3.91 -18.55
CA SER A 135 5.28 -2.47 -18.75
C SER A 135 6.49 -2.16 -19.64
N PHE A 136 6.54 -0.96 -20.19
CA PHE A 136 7.62 -0.54 -21.07
C PHE A 136 7.81 0.96 -21.00
N ASP A 137 9.00 1.41 -21.35
CA ASP A 137 9.25 2.79 -21.75
C ASP A 137 9.80 2.80 -23.19
N ARG A 138 10.29 3.94 -23.65
CA ARG A 138 10.83 4.08 -25.01
C ARG A 138 11.97 3.11 -25.34
N GLU A 139 12.77 2.70 -24.37
CA GLU A 139 14.00 1.92 -24.57
C GLU A 139 13.95 0.52 -23.94
N ARG A 140 13.10 0.32 -22.93
CA ARG A 140 13.13 -0.85 -22.05
C ARG A 140 11.76 -1.49 -21.90
N ARG A 141 11.79 -2.78 -21.60
CA ARG A 141 10.63 -3.63 -21.36
C ARG A 141 10.79 -4.28 -20.01
N TYR A 142 9.70 -4.36 -19.27
CA TYR A 142 9.72 -4.74 -17.87
C TYR A 142 8.71 -5.85 -17.60
N SER A 143 9.12 -6.81 -16.77
CA SER A 143 8.25 -7.84 -16.16
C SER A 143 8.26 -7.65 -14.64
N GLN A 144 7.12 -7.28 -14.07
CA GLN A 144 6.93 -6.94 -12.66
C GLN A 144 7.98 -5.95 -12.14
N GLY A 145 8.21 -4.89 -12.92
CA GLY A 145 9.20 -3.86 -12.63
C GLY A 145 10.66 -4.28 -12.80
N ASN A 146 10.97 -5.47 -13.33
CA ASN A 146 12.33 -5.86 -13.68
C ASN A 146 12.57 -5.70 -15.17
N ASN A 147 13.69 -5.10 -15.56
CA ASN A 147 14.07 -5.02 -16.97
C ASN A 147 14.30 -6.44 -17.51
N ILE A 148 13.58 -6.81 -18.58
CA ILE A 148 13.63 -8.16 -19.17
C ILE A 148 15.05 -8.49 -19.66
N ALA A 149 15.79 -7.49 -20.14
CA ALA A 149 17.15 -7.67 -20.67
C ALA A 149 18.17 -8.12 -19.60
N ASP A 150 17.87 -7.93 -18.31
CA ASP A 150 18.83 -8.18 -17.23
C ASP A 150 18.88 -9.68 -16.81
N PHE A 151 17.96 -10.52 -17.28
CA PHE A 151 17.81 -11.92 -16.86
C PHE A 151 18.62 -12.96 -17.65
N GLY A 152 19.53 -12.50 -18.52
CA GLY A 152 20.30 -13.37 -19.42
C GLY A 152 19.50 -13.79 -20.68
N PRO A 153 20.19 -14.24 -21.73
CA PRO A 153 19.63 -14.27 -23.09
C PRO A 153 18.44 -15.23 -23.25
N SER A 154 18.49 -16.42 -22.65
CA SER A 154 17.42 -17.42 -22.77
C SER A 154 16.13 -16.97 -22.09
N PHE A 155 16.23 -16.46 -20.85
CA PHE A 155 15.08 -15.95 -20.11
C PHE A 155 14.53 -14.69 -20.78
N ALA A 156 15.40 -13.75 -21.15
CA ALA A 156 15.03 -12.52 -21.85
C ALA A 156 14.28 -12.80 -23.16
N ARG A 157 14.68 -13.81 -23.92
CA ARG A 157 13.95 -14.24 -25.13
C ARG A 157 12.53 -14.67 -24.80
N SER A 158 12.37 -15.61 -23.86
CA SER A 158 11.06 -16.13 -23.49
C SER A 158 10.11 -15.07 -22.91
N GLU A 159 10.61 -14.16 -22.09
CA GLU A 159 9.81 -13.07 -21.54
C GLU A 159 9.50 -12.00 -22.58
N ASN A 160 10.40 -11.73 -23.53
CA ASN A 160 10.13 -10.83 -24.64
C ASN A 160 9.05 -11.40 -25.57
N GLU A 161 9.04 -12.71 -25.84
CA GLU A 161 7.98 -13.33 -26.66
C GLU A 161 6.59 -13.11 -26.02
N LYS A 162 6.46 -13.34 -24.72
CA LYS A 162 5.22 -13.08 -23.96
C LYS A 162 4.86 -11.59 -23.91
N PHE A 163 5.86 -10.73 -23.75
CA PHE A 163 5.65 -9.28 -23.80
C PHE A 163 5.09 -8.86 -25.17
N GLU A 164 5.67 -9.35 -26.27
CA GLU A 164 5.23 -8.99 -27.62
C GLU A 164 3.81 -9.48 -27.90
N GLU A 165 3.45 -10.69 -27.45
CA GLU A 165 2.08 -11.18 -27.53
C GLU A 165 1.11 -10.23 -26.80
N ALA A 166 1.43 -9.86 -25.56
CA ALA A 166 0.62 -8.93 -24.77
C ALA A 166 0.54 -7.54 -25.42
N PHE A 167 1.65 -7.05 -25.97
CA PHE A 167 1.75 -5.76 -26.62
C PHE A 167 0.93 -5.69 -27.92
N VAL A 168 1.00 -6.74 -28.75
CA VAL A 168 0.19 -6.86 -29.97
C VAL A 168 -1.30 -6.85 -29.62
N LYS A 169 -1.71 -7.62 -28.60
CA LYS A 169 -3.11 -7.64 -28.13
C LYS A 169 -3.57 -6.28 -27.62
N TRP A 170 -2.72 -5.56 -26.91
CA TRP A 170 -3.02 -4.21 -26.43
C TRP A 170 -3.14 -3.21 -27.58
N LYS A 171 -2.24 -3.27 -28.56
CA LYS A 171 -2.25 -2.40 -29.75
C LYS A 171 -3.44 -2.64 -30.66
N SER A 172 -3.91 -3.88 -30.78
CA SER A 172 -5.04 -4.23 -31.65
C SER A 172 -6.41 -3.84 -31.07
N GLY A 173 -6.46 -3.24 -29.88
CA GLY A 173 -7.73 -2.80 -29.27
C GLY A 173 -8.65 -3.95 -28.89
N ALA A 174 -8.10 -5.16 -28.66
CA ALA A 174 -8.90 -6.32 -28.27
C ALA A 174 -9.48 -6.15 -26.85
N GLU A 175 -10.61 -5.45 -26.77
CA GLU A 175 -11.49 -5.36 -25.61
C GLU A 175 -12.08 -6.73 -25.27
N THR A 176 -12.19 -7.03 -23.97
CA THR A 176 -13.43 -7.56 -23.37
C THR A 176 -13.31 -7.50 -21.85
N ASN A 177 -14.17 -6.69 -21.23
CA ASN A 177 -14.64 -6.80 -19.84
C ASN A 177 -13.61 -6.71 -18.71
N LEU A 178 -13.21 -5.49 -18.36
CA LEU A 178 -13.16 -5.09 -16.94
C LEU A 178 -14.16 -3.94 -16.81
N THR A 179 -15.41 -4.30 -16.55
CA THR A 179 -16.44 -3.34 -16.15
C THR A 179 -15.88 -2.50 -15.01
N SER A 180 -15.80 -1.20 -15.24
CA SER A 180 -15.77 -0.21 -14.19
C SER A 180 -16.97 -0.45 -13.27
N GLU A 181 -16.76 -1.01 -12.09
CA GLU A 181 -17.65 -0.68 -10.99
C GLU A 181 -17.40 0.78 -10.66
N THR A 182 -18.22 1.64 -11.26
CA THR A 182 -18.39 3.01 -10.83
C THR A 182 -18.69 3.00 -9.34
N CYS A 183 -17.82 3.64 -8.55
CA CYS A 183 -18.08 3.94 -7.15
C CYS A 183 -19.31 4.87 -7.09
N THR A 184 -20.50 4.31 -6.95
CA THR A 184 -21.70 5.07 -6.64
C THR A 184 -21.63 5.47 -5.18
N SER A 185 -21.51 6.78 -4.98
CA SER A 185 -21.67 7.44 -3.70
C SER A 185 -22.92 6.93 -2.97
N SER A 186 -22.74 6.30 -1.81
CA SER A 186 -23.79 6.26 -0.80
C SER A 186 -23.33 7.05 0.42
N ARG A 187 -23.74 8.32 0.45
CA ARG A 187 -23.87 9.09 1.69
C ARG A 187 -24.68 8.26 2.69
N LYS A 188 -24.10 7.99 3.86
CA LYS A 188 -24.82 8.05 5.14
C LYS A 188 -23.87 8.52 6.24
N ARG A 189 -23.94 9.82 6.54
CA ARG A 189 -23.63 10.35 7.87
C ARG A 189 -24.76 9.98 8.82
N ARG A 190 -24.39 9.55 10.03
CA ARG A 190 -25.00 9.76 11.38
C ARG A 190 -24.76 8.50 12.21
N SER A 191 -23.83 8.51 13.17
CA SER A 191 -23.89 9.12 14.52
C SER A 191 -24.33 8.10 15.58
N GLY A 192 -23.51 7.97 16.63
CA GLY A 192 -24.00 7.79 18.00
C GLY A 192 -24.27 6.36 18.50
N LEU A 193 -23.36 5.91 19.38
CA LEU A 193 -23.61 5.48 20.77
C LEU A 193 -24.64 4.39 21.14
N SER A 194 -24.19 3.60 22.14
CA SER A 194 -24.90 2.68 23.04
C SER A 194 -25.26 1.32 22.41
N GLY A 195 -24.96 0.16 23.01
CA GLY A 195 -24.73 -0.17 24.41
C GLY A 195 -25.96 -0.87 24.97
N ARG A 196 -25.89 -2.20 25.18
CA ARG A 196 -26.63 -3.03 26.15
C ARG A 196 -26.24 -4.51 25.90
N ARG A 197 -25.45 -5.14 26.77
CA ARG A 197 -25.83 -5.85 28.02
C ARG A 197 -27.00 -6.83 27.80
N ALA A 198 -26.68 -8.12 27.84
CA ALA A 198 -27.60 -9.21 28.14
C ALA A 198 -27.57 -9.47 29.66
N ASN A 199 -28.74 -9.44 30.30
CA ASN A 199 -29.29 -10.54 31.12
C ASN A 199 -30.45 -10.05 31.99
N GLY A 200 -31.54 -10.82 31.91
CA GLY A 200 -32.38 -11.22 33.03
C GLY A 200 -33.36 -10.19 33.60
N LEU A 201 -34.64 -10.35 33.27
CA LEU A 201 -35.69 -10.77 34.22
C LEU A 201 -37.02 -10.83 33.47
N GLU A 202 -37.58 -12.04 33.43
CA GLU A 202 -38.97 -12.30 33.09
C GLU A 202 -39.87 -11.76 34.20
N ASP A 203 -40.93 -11.06 33.83
CA ASP A 203 -42.23 -11.31 34.46
C ASP A 203 -43.34 -10.87 33.50
N SER A 204 -44.15 -11.81 33.04
CA SER A 204 -45.37 -11.56 32.29
C SER A 204 -46.55 -12.15 33.05
N SER A 205 -47.35 -11.25 33.57
CA SER A 205 -48.72 -11.39 34.03
C SER A 205 -49.61 -12.34 33.21
N ARG A 206 -50.35 -13.21 33.91
CA ARG A 206 -51.75 -13.63 33.62
C ARG A 206 -52.47 -13.58 34.98
N LEU A 207 -53.40 -12.67 35.26
CA LEU A 207 -54.82 -12.64 34.84
C LEU A 207 -55.53 -14.01 34.96
N GLY A 208 -56.44 -14.10 35.94
CA GLY A 208 -57.39 -15.21 36.13
C GLY A 208 -57.40 -15.73 37.55
#